data_AF-A0A8D5U933-F1
#
_entry.id   AF-A0A8D5U933-F1
#
_cell.length_a   1.000
_cell.length_b   1.000
_cell.length_c   1.000
_cell.angle_alpha   90.00
_cell.angle_beta   90.00
_cell.angle_gamma   90.00
#
_symmetry.space_group_name_H-M   'P 1'
#
loop_
_entity.id
_entity.type
_entity.pdbx_description
1 polymer ?
#
loop_
_entity_poly.entity_id
_entity_poly.type
_entity_poly.pdbx_seq_one_letter_code
_entity_poly.pdbx_strand_id
1 'polypeptide(L)'
;MSVFSVKIDRNNIVIMNNSPKKVLLRLVMVDYEVTTLTYDQERVPKVIHDEVTINKELKENEKIEVKATIENIKKVSIIFKDLESEVTLREDHEI
;
A
#
# COMPACT_ATOMS: atom_id res chain seq x y z
N MET A 1 16.71 3.89 2.75
CA MET A 1 15.81 4.24 3.87
C MET A 1 14.42 4.32 3.28
N SER A 2 13.43 3.67 3.91
CA SER A 2 12.04 3.74 3.45
C SER A 2 11.44 5.08 3.86
N VAL A 3 10.75 5.74 2.95
CA VAL A 3 10.01 6.99 3.21
C VAL A 3 8.80 6.70 4.09
N PHE A 4 8.21 5.52 3.92
CA PHE A 4 7.02 5.12 4.66
C PHE A 4 7.31 3.95 5.60
N SER A 5 6.52 3.89 6.66
CA SER A 5 6.30 2.68 7.44
C SER A 5 4.88 2.20 7.22
N VAL A 6 4.74 0.92 6.88
CA VAL A 6 3.46 0.26 6.70
C VAL A 6 3.24 -0.70 7.87
N LYS A 7 2.07 -0.61 8.51
CA LYS A 7 1.60 -1.57 9.50
C LYS A 7 0.22 -2.05 9.10
N ILE A 8 -0.04 -3.33 9.30
CA ILE A 8 -1.35 -3.91 9.06
C ILE A 8 -1.99 -4.24 10.40
N ASP A 9 -3.16 -3.66 10.63
CA ASP A 9 -4.01 -3.99 11.77
C ASP A 9 -5.32 -4.55 11.24
N ARG A 10 -5.42 -5.89 11.25
CA ARG A 10 -6.53 -6.66 10.67
C ARG A 10 -6.73 -6.36 9.18
N ASN A 11 -7.70 -5.48 8.87
CA ASN A 11 -8.04 -5.03 7.51
C ASN A 11 -7.66 -3.56 7.27
N ASN A 12 -6.87 -2.94 8.14
CA ASN A 12 -6.44 -1.56 7.97
C ASN A 12 -4.94 -1.52 7.71
N ILE A 13 -4.57 -0.93 6.59
CA ILE A 13 -3.20 -0.63 6.22
C ILE A 13 -2.92 0.78 6.73
N VAL A 14 -2.08 0.89 7.75
CA VAL A 14 -1.64 2.15 8.33
C VAL A 14 -0.32 2.52 7.67
N ILE A 15 -0.34 3.60 6.90
CA ILE A 15 0.83 4.14 6.20
C ILE A 15 1.25 5.41 6.93
N MET A 16 2.49 5.44 7.42
CA MET A 16 3.06 6.58 8.13
C MET A 16 4.24 7.14 7.36
N ASN A 17 4.26 8.46 7.15
CA ASN A 17 5.41 9.13 6.56
C ASN A 17 6.52 9.30 7.61
N ASN A 18 7.63 8.58 7.44
CA ASN A 18 8.81 8.69 8.29
C ASN A 18 9.86 9.66 7.73
N SER A 19 9.62 10.22 6.55
CA SER A 19 10.50 11.24 6.00
C SER A 19 10.26 12.58 6.71
N PRO A 20 11.32 13.36 6.99
CA PRO A 20 11.18 14.73 7.49
C PRO A 20 10.51 15.67 6.48
N LYS A 21 10.31 15.21 5.24
CA LYS A 21 9.75 15.97 4.14
C LYS A 21 8.26 15.71 3.98
N LYS A 22 7.56 16.71 3.43
CA LYS A 22 6.17 16.54 2.99
C LYS A 22 6.13 15.79 1.67
N VAL A 23 5.21 14.85 1.57
CA VAL A 23 4.99 14.04 0.38
C VAL A 23 3.53 14.05 0.00
N LEU A 24 3.24 14.04 -1.30
CA LEU A 24 1.88 13.90 -1.81
C LEU A 24 1.63 12.44 -2.13
N LEU A 25 0.87 11.76 -1.27
CA LEU A 25 0.43 10.38 -1.48
C LEU A 25 -0.66 10.38 -2.56
N ARG A 26 -0.42 9.67 -3.67
CA ARG A 26 -1.35 9.66 -4.80
C ARG A 26 -2.16 8.38 -4.83
N LEU A 27 -1.46 7.26 -4.83
CA LEU A 27 -2.04 5.93 -5.03
C LEU A 27 -1.38 4.93 -4.07
N VAL A 28 -2.19 4.06 -3.52
CA VAL A 28 -1.74 2.88 -2.78
C VAL A 28 -2.26 1.66 -3.53
N MET A 29 -1.35 0.81 -3.99
CA MET A 29 -1.70 -0.48 -4.58
C MET A 29 -1.53 -1.56 -3.53
N VAL A 30 -2.50 -2.44 -3.42
CA VAL A 30 -2.49 -3.56 -2.47
C VAL A 30 -2.60 -4.85 -3.26
N ASP A 31 -1.61 -5.72 -3.10
CA ASP A 31 -1.62 -7.06 -3.67
C ASP A 31 -2.11 -8.03 -2.61
N TYR A 32 -3.14 -8.80 -2.93
CA TYR A 32 -3.68 -9.84 -2.06
C TYR A 32 -3.41 -11.20 -2.64
N GLU A 33 -3.20 -12.18 -1.77
CA GLU A 33 -3.15 -13.58 -2.15
C GLU A 33 -4.49 -14.25 -1.84
N VAL A 34 -5.17 -14.72 -2.87
CA VAL A 34 -6.45 -15.42 -2.77
C VAL A 34 -6.32 -16.85 -3.29
N THR A 35 -7.08 -17.78 -2.70
CA THR A 35 -7.15 -19.14 -3.24
C THR A 35 -8.36 -19.25 -4.16
N THR A 36 -8.14 -19.75 -5.37
CA THR A 36 -9.21 -20.03 -6.34
C THR A 36 -9.34 -21.54 -6.54
N LEU A 37 -10.55 -22.00 -6.85
CA LEU A 37 -10.80 -23.40 -7.21
C LEU A 37 -10.78 -23.53 -8.74
N THR A 38 -10.04 -24.52 -9.24
CA THR A 38 -10.06 -24.89 -10.66
C THR A 38 -11.31 -25.73 -10.98
N TYR A 39 -11.54 -26.00 -12.27
CA TYR A 39 -12.61 -26.89 -12.72
C TYR A 39 -12.50 -28.29 -12.09
N ASP A 40 -11.27 -28.75 -11.81
CA ASP A 40 -10.96 -30.02 -11.17
C ASP A 40 -11.00 -29.97 -9.63
N GLN A 41 -11.53 -28.89 -9.04
CA GLN A 41 -11.60 -28.63 -7.60
C GLN A 41 -10.24 -28.53 -6.88
N GLU A 42 -9.16 -28.30 -7.62
CA GLU A 42 -7.84 -28.05 -7.03
C GLU A 42 -7.74 -26.60 -6.54
N ARG A 43 -7.08 -26.39 -5.40
CA ARG A 43 -6.84 -25.07 -4.81
C ARG A 43 -5.56 -24.47 -5.37
N VAL A 44 -5.68 -23.35 -6.08
CA VAL A 44 -4.54 -22.64 -6.68
C VAL A 44 -4.45 -21.22 -6.11
N PRO A 45 -3.28 -20.79 -5.61
CA PRO A 45 -3.08 -19.41 -5.17
C PRO A 45 -3.06 -18.47 -6.37
N LYS A 46 -3.71 -17.33 -6.24
CA LYS A 46 -3.76 -16.27 -7.24
C LYS A 46 -3.54 -14.93 -6.55
N VAL A 47 -2.77 -14.06 -7.19
CA VAL A 47 -2.61 -12.67 -6.74
C VAL A 47 -3.68 -11.82 -7.40
N ILE A 48 -4.33 -10.98 -6.61
CA ILE A 48 -5.21 -9.93 -7.11
C ILE A 48 -4.68 -8.57 -6.65
N HIS A 49 -4.99 -7.53 -7.42
CA HIS A 49 -4.53 -6.18 -7.20
C HIS A 49 -5.72 -5.27 -6.91
N ASP A 50 -5.54 -4.34 -5.99
CA ASP A 50 -6.50 -3.27 -5.69
C ASP A 50 -5.77 -1.94 -5.62
N GLU A 51 -6.47 -0.89 -6.01
CA GLU A 51 -5.91 0.44 -6.20
C GLU A 51 -6.73 1.46 -5.44
N VAL A 52 -6.11 2.10 -4.45
CA VAL A 52 -6.74 3.13 -3.62
C VAL A 52 -6.14 4.48 -3.94
N THR A 53 -6.91 5.32 -4.63
CA THR A 53 -6.53 6.71 -4.91
C THR A 53 -6.79 7.58 -3.68
N ILE A 54 -5.76 8.26 -3.18
CA ILE A 54 -5.82 9.00 -1.92
C ILE A 54 -5.64 10.51 -2.13
N ASN A 55 -4.75 10.92 -3.06
CA ASN A 55 -4.42 12.32 -3.36
C ASN A 55 -4.35 13.22 -2.10
N LYS A 56 -3.53 12.81 -1.11
CA LYS A 56 -3.40 13.50 0.18
C LYS A 56 -1.95 13.85 0.47
N GLU A 57 -1.72 15.06 0.96
CA GLU A 57 -0.41 15.45 1.49
C GLU A 57 -0.22 14.86 2.89
N LEU A 58 0.94 14.25 3.12
CA LEU A 58 1.38 13.74 4.41
C LEU A 58 2.60 14.52 4.89
N LYS A 59 2.48 15.11 6.08
CA LYS A 59 3.62 15.70 6.80
C LYS A 59 4.46 14.61 7.48
N GLU A 60 5.61 15.01 8.01
CA GLU A 60 6.42 14.12 8.86
C GLU A 60 5.58 13.53 10.00
N ASN A 61 5.69 12.21 10.20
CA ASN A 61 4.94 11.42 11.18
C ASN A 61 3.42 11.44 11.01
N GLU A 62 2.89 12.01 9.92
CA GLU A 62 1.47 11.91 9.61
C GLU A 62 1.15 10.51 9.07
N LYS A 63 0.02 9.97 9.54
CA LYS A 63 -0.47 8.67 9.11
C LYS A 63 -1.76 8.78 8.32
N ILE A 64 -1.96 7.80 7.44
CA ILE A 64 -3.23 7.53 6.79
C ILE A 64 -3.58 6.06 6.95
N GLU A 65 -4.87 5.82 7.03
CA GLU A 65 -5.43 4.48 7.17
C GLU A 65 -6.17 4.17 5.87
N VAL A 66 -5.76 3.09 5.23
CA VAL A 66 -6.39 2.56 4.03
C VAL A 66 -7.06 1.26 4.41
N LYS A 67 -8.38 1.19 4.21
CA LYS A 67 -9.11 -0.05 4.47
C LYS A 67 -8.83 -1.03 3.34
N ALA A 68 -8.20 -2.14 3.69
CA ALA A 68 -8.01 -3.26 2.81
C ALA A 68 -9.31 -3.99 2.54
N THR A 69 -9.45 -4.49 1.32
CA THR A 69 -10.63 -5.23 0.87
C THR A 69 -10.61 -6.67 1.41
N ILE A 70 -9.42 -7.25 1.61
CA ILE A 70 -9.21 -8.64 2.06
C ILE A 70 -8.08 -8.68 3.10
N GLU A 71 -8.15 -9.59 4.06
CA GLU A 71 -7.15 -9.73 5.14
C GLU A 71 -5.77 -10.19 4.64
N ASN A 72 -5.72 -11.00 3.58
CA ASN A 72 -4.49 -11.67 3.13
C ASN A 72 -3.68 -10.77 2.19
N ILE A 73 -3.12 -9.70 2.75
CA ILE A 73 -2.30 -8.72 2.05
C ILE A 73 -0.87 -9.24 1.94
N LYS A 74 -0.35 -9.31 0.71
CA LYS A 74 1.00 -9.78 0.40
C LYS A 74 1.98 -8.63 0.22
N LYS A 75 1.52 -7.54 -0.40
CA LYS A 75 2.36 -6.39 -0.74
C LYS A 75 1.55 -5.11 -0.74
N VAL A 76 2.17 -4.03 -0.28
CA VAL A 76 1.64 -2.67 -0.36
C VAL A 76 2.63 -1.82 -1.15
N SER A 77 2.21 -1.33 -2.32
CA SER A 77 3.01 -0.41 -3.13
C SER A 77 2.46 1.01 -2.98
N ILE A 78 3.31 1.94 -2.59
CA ILE A 78 2.96 3.32 -2.31
C ILE A 78 3.53 4.21 -3.42
N ILE A 79 2.66 4.95 -4.10
CA ILE A 79 3.07 5.92 -5.13
C ILE A 79 2.82 7.33 -4.59
N PHE A 80 3.88 8.11 -4.56
CA PHE A 80 3.89 9.44 -3.97
C PHE A 80 4.73 10.41 -4.81
N LYS A 81 4.42 11.70 -4.73
CA LYS A 81 5.27 12.78 -5.26
C LYS A 81 6.02 13.40 -4.10
N ASP A 82 7.35 13.40 -4.18
CA ASP A 82 8.18 14.24 -3.33
C ASP A 82 7.98 15.70 -3.77
N LEU A 83 7.52 16.55 -2.85
CA LEU A 83 7.18 17.93 -3.16
C LEU A 83 8.42 18.83 -3.28
N GLU A 84 9.56 18.44 -2.72
CA GLU A 84 10.80 19.22 -2.83
C GLU A 84 11.55 18.95 -4.12
N SER A 85 11.62 17.69 -4.54
CA SER A 85 12.31 17.29 -5.78
C SER A 85 11.38 17.25 -7.00
N GLU A 86 10.07 17.41 -6.78
CA GLU A 86 9.00 17.28 -7.79
C GLU A 86 8.95 15.91 -8.51
N VAL A 87 9.62 14.89 -7.99
CA VAL A 87 9.67 13.56 -8.59
C VAL A 87 8.56 12.67 -8.05
N THR A 88 7.97 11.84 -8.93
CA THR A 88 7.06 10.76 -8.51
C THR A 88 7.88 9.50 -8.25
N LEU A 89 7.72 8.93 -7.07
CA LEU A 89 8.42 7.75 -6.59
C LEU A 89 7.42 6.65 -6.25
N ARG A 90 7.95 5.43 -6.22
CA ARG A 90 7.23 4.22 -5.80
C ARG A 90 8.06 3.53 -4.71
N GLU A 91 7.38 3.15 -3.64
CA GLU A 91 7.96 2.37 -2.55
C GLU A 91 7.14 1.11 -2.33
N ASP A 92 7.82 -0.04 -2.29
CA ASP A 92 7.19 -1.35 -2.19
C ASP A 92 7.47 -1.94 -0.80
N HIS A 93 6.42 -2.39 -0.12
CA HIS A 93 6.51 -3.07 1.17
C HIS A 93 5.90 -4.47 1.07
N GLU A 94 6.74 -5.48 1.27
CA GLU A 94 6.30 -6.86 1.47
C GLU A 94 5.91 -7.07 2.94
N ILE A 95 4.91 -7.91 3.17
CA ILE A 95 4.24 -8.14 4.47
C ILE A 95 4.48 -9.57 4.93
#